data_AF-A0A7X7NH23-F1
#
_entry.id   AF-A0A7X7NH23-F1
#
_cell.length_a   1.000
_cell.length_b   1.000
_cell.length_c   1.000
_cell.angle_alpha   90.00
_cell.angle_beta   90.00
_cell.angle_gamma   90.00
#
_symmetry.space_group_name_H-M   'P 1'
#
loop_
_entity.id
_entity.type
_entity.pdbx_description
1 polymer ?
#
loop_
_entity_poly.entity_id
_entity_poly.type
_entity_poly.pdbx_seq_one_letter_code
_entity_poly.pdbx_strand_id
1 'polypeptide(L)'
;MGEKMTAGRCPFRLSVLLLAFCASLAVSQDVKSLSFEISGNPIRSRELQRTAEKLVAVRINHPLNRTVLQQSKQSLEACRLFESVEVENRDGNLTFYLKPATYVRDIQIKKEIPLFEDDVEKTMSTYPGDIYSSDLLRVQDSLITDLYLREGFISPEVKVSSKEHRSGSDQVVIVNVDAGPYYKLRSLQIKGNRGLSDFRIKRKMRIWRGSLFPGSAGRFVESILRSDIKNLTDIYRKAGFADVIIKDSVIQDPSSKSVRVLISITEGQRYKIEFPKKRDRVFSKGALRKEVGLFKTGNSNNMGVRKSVKAIEKKFHDAGFGNAKVKVSDTTVQKRRYSGKTVRFSIASGQRITVSKITIRGSSGIDEATIRGQMLHVDRGSKSDRAYNPEKLKEDIFAIQMLYRSRGFLRALVSSDVTIEENSALIKVNIDEGTETLLGSLTLDSVLIDGINLGDEITVAKGEPFLSDLLKRNAQHLQTIIAEKGYPHASVTPVVTMDSDSSRADVIFKIDKGPMVTTGDIAYIGVFRTRHRVLRRDQEIKQGEPLSLQGV
;
A
#
# COMPACT_ATOMS: atom_id res chain seq x y z
N MET A 1 26.49 28.21 67.38
CA MET A 1 25.05 28.04 67.67
C MET A 1 24.52 27.09 66.61
N GLY A 2 24.25 25.81 66.92
CA GLY A 2 23.03 25.30 67.58
C GLY A 2 22.03 24.95 66.47
N GLU A 3 21.52 23.73 66.24
CA GLU A 3 21.08 22.64 67.14
C GLU A 3 21.25 21.26 66.44
N LYS A 4 21.90 20.28 67.07
CA LYS A 4 21.34 19.08 67.77
C LYS A 4 20.48 18.16 66.88
N MET A 5 21.03 17.01 66.43
CA MET A 5 21.10 15.70 67.11
C MET A 5 19.75 14.98 67.28
N THR A 6 19.57 13.83 66.62
CA THR A 6 19.65 12.49 67.25
C THR A 6 19.40 11.39 66.21
N ALA A 7 20.44 10.59 65.91
CA ALA A 7 20.34 9.33 65.20
C ALA A 7 20.62 8.21 66.20
N GLY A 8 19.59 7.43 66.54
CA GLY A 8 19.72 6.25 67.39
C GLY A 8 20.21 5.05 66.59
N ARG A 9 21.39 4.52 66.97
CA ARG A 9 21.84 3.16 66.64
C ARG A 9 21.50 2.25 67.82
N CYS A 10 20.95 1.07 67.54
CA CYS A 10 21.07 -0.13 68.37
C CYS A 10 20.97 -1.40 67.48
N PRO A 11 21.48 -2.56 67.94
CA PRO A 11 22.44 -3.34 67.18
C PRO A 11 21.87 -4.60 66.51
N PHE A 12 22.53 -4.99 65.41
CA PHE A 12 22.33 -6.25 64.70
C PHE A 12 22.80 -7.43 65.57
N ARG A 13 21.89 -8.30 66.02
CA ARG A 13 22.20 -9.68 66.41
C ARG A 13 21.94 -10.58 65.21
N LEU A 14 23.00 -11.26 64.77
CA LEU A 14 22.99 -12.27 63.73
C LEU A 14 22.30 -13.53 64.29
N SER A 15 21.06 -13.78 63.87
CA SER A 15 20.36 -15.05 64.11
C SER A 15 20.05 -15.64 62.74
N VAL A 16 20.81 -16.66 62.39
CA VAL A 16 20.58 -17.51 61.21
C VAL A 16 19.26 -18.24 61.45
N LEU A 17 18.18 -17.73 60.86
CA LEU A 17 16.89 -18.42 60.80
C LEU A 17 16.72 -18.96 59.37
N LEU A 18 16.62 -20.28 59.29
CA LEU A 18 16.36 -21.07 58.08
C LEU A 18 15.26 -20.40 57.22
N LEU A 19 15.63 -20.01 56.00
CA LEU A 19 14.69 -19.67 54.93
C LEU A 19 13.94 -20.95 54.55
N ALA A 20 12.87 -21.26 55.28
CA ALA A 20 11.82 -22.12 54.77
C ALA A 20 11.17 -21.34 53.63
N PHE A 21 11.54 -21.71 52.41
CA PHE A 21 10.88 -21.31 51.18
C PHE A 21 9.44 -21.87 51.23
N CYS A 22 8.56 -21.19 51.96
CA CYS A 22 7.13 -21.41 51.85
C CYS A 22 6.76 -20.98 50.44
N ALA A 23 6.71 -21.95 49.53
CA ALA A 23 5.98 -21.81 48.29
C ALA A 23 4.58 -21.34 48.67
N SER A 24 4.29 -20.06 48.42
CA SER A 24 2.93 -19.57 48.47
C SER A 24 2.16 -20.44 47.47
N LEU A 25 1.37 -21.38 47.99
CA LEU A 25 0.34 -22.03 47.20
C LEU A 25 -0.46 -20.88 46.58
N ALA A 26 -0.35 -20.72 45.26
CA ALA A 26 -1.31 -19.94 44.52
C ALA A 26 -2.64 -20.67 44.72
N VAL A 27 -3.40 -20.23 45.72
CA VAL A 27 -4.76 -20.70 45.92
C VAL A 27 -5.48 -20.39 44.63
N SER A 28 -5.81 -21.44 43.88
CA SER A 28 -6.62 -21.32 42.69
C SER A 28 -7.99 -20.86 43.16
N GLN A 29 -8.29 -19.59 42.93
CA GLN A 29 -9.57 -19.02 43.29
C GLN A 29 -10.59 -19.47 42.26
N ASP A 30 -11.55 -20.28 42.68
CA ASP A 30 -12.65 -20.71 41.83
C ASP A 30 -13.66 -19.58 41.62
N VAL A 31 -14.24 -19.53 40.43
CA VAL A 31 -15.32 -18.59 40.09
C VAL A 31 -16.61 -19.07 40.76
N LYS A 32 -17.07 -18.35 41.78
CA LYS A 32 -18.28 -18.66 42.56
C LYS A 32 -19.56 -18.12 41.94
N SER A 33 -19.49 -16.95 41.31
CA SER A 33 -20.64 -16.35 40.63
C SER A 33 -20.20 -15.46 39.47
N LEU A 34 -21.09 -15.29 38.51
CA LEU A 34 -20.89 -14.45 37.33
C LEU A 34 -22.14 -13.60 37.14
N SER A 35 -21.95 -12.27 37.17
CA SER A 35 -23.03 -11.29 37.06
C SER A 35 -22.70 -10.23 36.00
N PHE A 36 -23.74 -9.74 35.33
CA PHE A 36 -23.62 -8.72 34.29
C PHE A 36 -24.46 -7.51 34.69
N GLU A 37 -23.81 -6.38 34.90
CA GLU A 37 -24.47 -5.11 35.18
C GLU A 37 -24.34 -4.21 33.94
N ILE A 38 -25.47 -3.97 33.27
CA ILE A 38 -25.51 -3.04 32.15
C ILE A 38 -25.82 -1.65 32.69
N SER A 39 -24.92 -0.72 32.41
CA SER A 39 -25.11 0.68 32.81
C SER A 39 -26.26 1.32 32.02
N GLY A 40 -27.20 1.95 32.74
CA GLY A 40 -28.39 2.58 32.17
C GLY A 40 -29.51 1.60 31.81
N ASN A 41 -30.60 2.13 31.24
CA ASN A 41 -31.73 1.33 30.74
C ASN A 41 -31.86 1.48 29.21
N PRO A 42 -30.93 0.92 28.42
CA PRO A 42 -31.01 0.99 26.96
C PRO A 42 -32.24 0.20 26.46
N ILE A 43 -32.80 0.63 25.33
CA ILE A 43 -34.00 0.04 24.70
C ILE A 43 -33.85 -1.49 24.44
N ARG A 44 -32.60 -1.98 24.33
CA ARG A 44 -32.24 -3.39 24.06
C ARG A 44 -31.41 -4.06 25.17
N SER A 45 -31.60 -3.66 26.43
CA SER A 45 -30.85 -4.21 27.58
C SER A 45 -30.82 -5.74 27.65
N ARG A 46 -31.96 -6.40 27.46
CA ARG A 46 -32.06 -7.87 27.47
C ARG A 46 -31.29 -8.56 26.34
N GLU A 47 -31.23 -7.95 25.17
CA GLU A 47 -30.49 -8.52 24.03
C GLU A 47 -28.98 -8.38 24.25
N LEU A 48 -28.54 -7.20 24.71
CA LEU A 48 -27.13 -6.95 25.05
C LEU A 48 -26.62 -7.89 26.15
N GLN A 49 -27.45 -8.13 27.18
CA GLN A 49 -27.10 -9.04 28.27
C GLN A 49 -26.91 -10.47 27.75
N ARG A 50 -27.84 -10.97 26.93
CA ARG A 50 -27.74 -12.31 26.33
C ARG A 50 -26.51 -12.45 25.44
N THR A 51 -26.16 -11.42 24.67
CA THR A 51 -24.95 -11.46 23.84
C THR A 51 -23.69 -11.46 24.69
N ALA A 52 -23.67 -10.69 25.78
CA ALA A 52 -22.54 -10.69 26.70
C ALA A 52 -22.36 -12.05 27.41
N GLU A 53 -23.45 -12.64 27.88
CA GLU A 53 -23.47 -13.98 28.49
C GLU A 53 -22.90 -15.05 27.55
N LYS A 54 -23.15 -14.93 26.23
CA LYS A 54 -22.61 -15.87 25.23
C LYS A 54 -21.13 -15.64 24.89
N LEU A 55 -20.66 -14.39 24.91
CA LEU A 55 -19.28 -14.04 24.54
C LEU A 55 -18.27 -14.28 25.67
N VAL A 56 -18.71 -14.33 26.92
CA VAL A 56 -17.84 -14.62 28.07
C VAL A 56 -17.57 -16.12 28.14
N ALA A 57 -16.29 -16.48 28.03
CA ALA A 57 -15.82 -17.87 28.05
C ALA A 57 -15.57 -18.42 29.47
N VAL A 58 -15.64 -17.56 30.50
CA VAL A 58 -15.45 -17.94 31.90
C VAL A 58 -16.64 -18.74 32.42
N ARG A 59 -16.38 -19.82 33.17
CA ARG A 59 -17.41 -20.71 33.72
C ARG A 59 -17.40 -20.69 35.25
N ILE A 60 -18.60 -20.77 35.84
CA ILE A 60 -18.79 -20.92 37.29
C ILE A 60 -18.25 -22.29 37.73
N ASN A 61 -17.73 -22.38 38.96
CA ASN A 61 -17.13 -23.56 39.59
C ASN A 61 -15.86 -24.09 38.89
N HIS A 62 -15.17 -23.24 38.13
CA HIS A 62 -13.87 -23.54 37.54
C HIS A 62 -12.80 -22.56 38.05
N PRO A 63 -11.52 -22.98 38.07
CA PRO A 63 -10.42 -22.12 38.51
C PRO A 63 -10.29 -20.91 37.59
N LEU A 64 -10.11 -19.72 38.19
CA LEU A 64 -10.01 -18.47 37.44
C LEU A 64 -8.76 -18.44 36.55
N ASN A 65 -8.95 -18.66 35.24
CA ASN A 65 -7.89 -18.51 34.25
C ASN A 65 -7.83 -17.07 33.73
N ARG A 66 -6.77 -16.35 34.08
CA ARG A 66 -6.54 -14.95 33.65
C ARG A 66 -6.54 -14.78 32.13
N THR A 67 -6.04 -15.77 31.39
CA THR A 67 -6.02 -15.74 29.91
C THR A 67 -7.44 -15.80 29.35
N VAL A 68 -8.30 -16.66 29.91
CA VAL A 68 -9.70 -16.79 29.49
C VAL A 68 -10.52 -15.56 29.87
N LEU A 69 -10.25 -14.97 31.04
CA LEU A 69 -10.86 -13.71 31.45
C LEU A 69 -10.49 -12.57 30.48
N GLN A 70 -9.21 -12.48 30.10
CA GLN A 70 -8.74 -11.49 29.13
C GLN A 70 -9.33 -11.71 27.74
N GLN A 71 -9.44 -12.96 27.28
CA GLN A 71 -10.09 -13.29 26.01
C GLN A 71 -11.58 -12.92 26.02
N SER A 72 -12.26 -13.15 27.15
CA SER A 72 -13.68 -12.76 27.33
C SER A 72 -13.84 -11.24 27.22
N LYS A 73 -12.97 -10.48 27.90
CA LYS A 73 -12.93 -9.02 27.78
C LYS A 73 -12.69 -8.57 26.34
N GLN A 74 -11.68 -9.12 25.67
CA GLN A 74 -11.37 -8.80 24.27
C GLN A 74 -12.52 -9.13 23.31
N SER A 75 -13.25 -10.21 23.55
CA SER A 75 -14.40 -10.61 22.72
C SER A 75 -15.57 -9.62 22.87
N LEU A 76 -15.82 -9.15 24.10
CA LEU A 76 -16.82 -8.11 24.37
C LEU A 76 -16.41 -6.75 23.80
N GLU A 77 -15.13 -6.39 23.81
CA GLU A 77 -14.64 -5.17 23.17
C GLU A 77 -14.70 -5.27 21.63
N ALA A 78 -14.36 -6.43 21.06
CA ALA A 78 -14.34 -6.67 19.62
C ALA A 78 -15.73 -6.65 18.98
N CYS A 79 -16.79 -7.01 19.72
CA CYS A 79 -18.16 -7.06 19.17
C CYS A 79 -18.78 -5.68 18.89
N ARG A 80 -18.14 -4.58 19.32
CA ARG A 80 -18.59 -3.19 19.10
C ARG A 80 -19.98 -2.85 19.63
N LEU A 81 -20.55 -3.70 20.49
CA LEU A 81 -21.84 -3.48 21.17
C LEU A 81 -21.71 -2.71 22.48
N PHE A 82 -20.48 -2.62 23.02
CA PHE A 82 -20.18 -1.99 24.30
C PHE A 82 -19.11 -0.92 24.12
N GLU A 83 -19.29 0.23 24.76
CA GLU A 83 -18.32 1.33 24.81
C GLU A 83 -17.18 1.00 25.79
N SER A 84 -17.52 0.43 26.95
CA SER A 84 -16.56 0.00 27.95
C SER A 84 -16.97 -1.32 28.59
N VAL A 85 -15.96 -2.12 28.94
CA VAL A 85 -16.09 -3.42 29.59
C VAL A 85 -15.14 -3.44 30.78
N GLU A 86 -15.70 -3.34 31.99
CA GLU A 86 -14.97 -3.44 33.24
C GLU A 86 -15.33 -4.72 33.96
N VAL A 87 -14.35 -5.32 34.64
CA VAL A 87 -14.56 -6.58 35.37
C VAL A 87 -14.01 -6.42 36.78
N GLU A 88 -14.86 -6.61 37.76
CA GLU A 88 -14.48 -6.63 39.18
C GLU A 88 -14.50 -8.08 39.67
N ASN A 89 -13.46 -8.48 40.40
CA ASN A 89 -13.39 -9.79 41.06
C ASN A 89 -13.37 -9.59 42.57
N ARG A 90 -14.43 -10.03 43.25
CA ARG A 90 -14.51 -10.08 44.72
C ARG A 90 -14.60 -11.52 45.19
N ASP A 91 -13.49 -12.06 45.67
CA ASP A 91 -13.43 -13.39 46.29
C ASP A 91 -13.99 -14.56 45.45
N GLY A 92 -13.87 -14.46 44.11
CA GLY A 92 -14.40 -15.43 43.15
C GLY A 92 -15.74 -15.03 42.55
N ASN A 93 -16.33 -13.90 42.96
CA ASN A 93 -17.51 -13.32 42.32
C ASN A 93 -17.09 -12.33 41.25
N LEU A 94 -17.37 -12.66 39.98
CA LEU A 94 -17.05 -11.81 38.85
C LEU A 94 -18.27 -10.98 38.46
N THR A 95 -18.11 -9.66 38.45
CA THR A 95 -19.13 -8.71 37.98
C THR A 95 -18.59 -7.98 36.75
N PHE A 96 -19.28 -8.16 35.62
CA PHE A 96 -19.00 -7.46 34.37
C PHE A 96 -19.86 -6.21 34.30
N TYR A 97 -19.25 -5.04 34.40
CA TYR A 97 -19.92 -3.76 34.19
C TYR A 97 -19.79 -3.38 32.71
N LEU A 98 -20.92 -3.36 32.01
CA LEU A 98 -21.01 -3.16 30.58
C LEU A 98 -21.72 -1.84 30.28
N LYS A 99 -21.04 -0.93 29.59
CA LYS A 99 -21.65 0.29 29.07
C LYS A 99 -22.06 0.07 27.61
N PRO A 100 -23.35 0.16 27.24
CA PRO A 100 -23.79 0.00 25.85
C PRO A 100 -23.11 0.99 24.91
N ALA A 101 -22.72 0.53 23.72
CA ALA A 101 -22.20 1.42 22.69
C ALA A 101 -23.33 2.31 22.15
N THR A 102 -23.07 3.60 22.14
CA THR A 102 -23.85 4.57 21.38
C THR A 102 -23.25 4.71 20.00
N TYR A 103 -24.05 4.94 18.96
CA TYR A 103 -23.56 5.04 17.58
C TYR A 103 -23.81 6.41 16.98
N VAL A 104 -22.99 6.77 16.00
CA VAL A 104 -23.21 7.96 15.16
C VAL A 104 -24.28 7.64 14.14
N ARG A 105 -25.48 8.18 14.33
CA ARG A 105 -26.62 7.93 13.44
C ARG A 105 -26.48 8.64 12.10
N ASP A 106 -26.06 9.90 12.17
CA ASP A 106 -25.93 10.80 11.05
C ASP A 106 -24.97 11.92 11.46
N ILE A 107 -24.29 12.49 10.47
CA ILE A 107 -23.42 13.65 10.64
C ILE A 107 -24.08 14.80 9.89
N GLN A 108 -24.34 15.90 10.58
CA GLN A 108 -24.96 17.09 10.01
C GLN A 108 -23.95 18.23 10.06
N ILE A 109 -23.48 18.65 8.89
CA ILE A 109 -22.58 19.80 8.77
C ILE A 109 -23.42 21.05 8.53
N LYS A 110 -23.26 22.04 9.41
CA LYS A 110 -24.01 23.30 9.37
C LYS A 110 -23.04 24.46 9.19
N LYS A 111 -23.49 25.44 8.39
CA LYS A 111 -22.75 26.60 7.86
C LYS A 111 -21.65 26.18 6.88
N GLU A 112 -22.00 26.14 5.60
CA GLU A 112 -21.01 25.97 4.54
C GLU A 112 -20.80 27.29 3.82
N ILE A 113 -19.55 27.74 3.84
CA ILE A 113 -18.78 28.36 2.76
C ILE A 113 -17.39 28.60 3.37
N PRO A 114 -16.27 28.17 2.74
CA PRO A 114 -16.13 27.82 1.33
C PRO A 114 -15.59 26.40 1.02
N LEU A 115 -15.62 25.47 1.96
CA LEU A 115 -15.35 24.04 1.69
C LEU A 115 -16.67 23.28 1.51
N PHE A 116 -16.65 22.22 0.71
CA PHE A 116 -17.82 21.36 0.50
C PHE A 116 -17.99 20.36 1.65
N GLU A 117 -19.23 19.91 1.88
CA GLU A 117 -19.58 18.86 2.87
C GLU A 117 -18.64 17.66 2.75
N ASP A 118 -18.50 17.15 1.53
CA ASP A 118 -17.61 16.06 1.15
C ASP A 118 -16.15 16.23 1.64
N ASP A 119 -15.61 17.45 1.60
CA ASP A 119 -14.21 17.69 1.98
C ASP A 119 -14.05 17.59 3.50
N VAL A 120 -15.06 18.04 4.24
CA VAL A 120 -15.13 17.94 5.70
C VAL A 120 -15.33 16.48 6.09
N GLU A 121 -16.31 15.79 5.49
CA GLU A 121 -16.60 14.37 5.76
C GLU A 121 -15.39 13.47 5.49
N LYS A 122 -14.69 13.64 4.36
CA LYS A 122 -13.48 12.85 4.03
C LYS A 122 -12.32 13.07 4.99
N THR A 123 -12.28 14.22 5.66
CA THR A 123 -11.23 14.53 6.63
C THR A 123 -11.56 13.96 8.01
N MET A 124 -12.84 13.77 8.32
CA MET A 124 -13.27 13.15 9.56
C MET A 124 -12.83 11.68 9.61
N SER A 125 -12.48 11.22 10.81
CA SER A 125 -12.18 9.82 11.07
C SER A 125 -13.40 9.02 11.53
N THR A 126 -14.56 9.68 11.64
CA THR A 126 -15.82 9.10 12.09
C THR A 126 -16.87 9.22 11.01
N TYR A 127 -17.58 8.14 10.77
CA TYR A 127 -18.63 8.02 9.76
C TYR A 127 -19.95 7.55 10.41
N PRO A 128 -21.10 7.76 9.75
CA PRO A 128 -22.35 7.19 10.18
C PRO A 128 -22.24 5.66 10.32
N GLY A 129 -22.58 5.15 11.50
CA GLY A 129 -22.45 3.74 11.87
C GLY A 129 -21.34 3.44 12.88
N ASP A 130 -20.38 4.34 13.06
CA ASP A 130 -19.30 4.17 14.04
C ASP A 130 -19.78 4.30 15.49
N ILE A 131 -19.02 3.72 16.42
CA ILE A 131 -19.25 3.91 17.86
C ILE A 131 -18.95 5.36 18.22
N TYR A 132 -19.93 6.02 18.82
CA TYR A 132 -19.78 7.34 19.41
C TYR A 132 -19.04 7.25 20.75
N SER A 133 -18.09 8.15 20.93
CA SER A 133 -17.43 8.43 22.21
C SER A 133 -17.25 9.96 22.33
N SER A 134 -17.30 10.48 23.55
CA SER A 134 -17.08 11.91 23.81
C SER A 134 -15.69 12.38 23.38
N ASP A 135 -14.70 11.50 23.41
CA ASP A 135 -13.33 11.84 23.01
C ASP A 135 -13.19 11.98 21.49
N LEU A 136 -13.98 11.24 20.71
CA LEU A 136 -14.01 11.37 19.25
C LEU A 136 -14.41 12.77 18.82
N LEU A 137 -15.31 13.44 19.55
CA LEU A 137 -15.75 14.79 19.21
C LEU A 137 -14.59 15.79 19.22
N ARG A 138 -13.68 15.68 20.21
CA ARG A 138 -12.50 16.54 20.32
C ARG A 138 -11.50 16.29 19.18
N VAL A 139 -11.35 15.02 18.79
CA VAL A 139 -10.50 14.64 17.67
C VAL A 139 -11.08 15.14 16.34
N GLN A 140 -12.40 15.04 16.13
CA GLN A 140 -13.03 15.59 14.93
C GLN A 140 -12.89 17.11 14.88
N ASP A 141 -13.08 17.79 16.01
CA ASP A 141 -12.93 19.24 16.13
C ASP A 141 -11.54 19.70 15.70
N SER A 142 -10.49 19.03 16.18
CA SER A 142 -9.10 19.34 15.78
C SER A 142 -8.82 18.99 14.31
N LEU A 143 -9.29 17.85 13.80
CA LEU A 143 -9.10 17.45 12.39
C LEU A 143 -9.73 18.45 11.41
N ILE A 144 -10.95 18.90 11.71
CA ILE A 144 -11.66 19.89 10.89
C ILE A 144 -10.99 21.26 11.06
N THR A 145 -10.60 21.65 12.27
CA THR A 145 -9.85 22.90 12.50
C THR A 145 -8.56 22.91 11.67
N ASP A 146 -7.78 21.81 11.68
CA ASP A 146 -6.55 21.64 10.92
C ASP A 146 -6.79 21.64 9.40
N LEU A 147 -7.92 21.12 8.93
CA LEU A 147 -8.32 21.24 7.52
C LEU A 147 -8.45 22.72 7.13
N TYR A 148 -9.22 23.48 7.89
CA TYR A 148 -9.44 24.89 7.61
C TYR A 148 -8.13 25.70 7.75
N LEU A 149 -7.31 25.46 8.77
CA LEU A 149 -5.99 26.10 8.89
C LEU A 149 -5.11 25.84 7.66
N ARG A 150 -5.05 24.58 7.18
CA ARG A 150 -4.30 24.22 5.96
C ARG A 150 -4.88 24.84 4.69
N GLU A 151 -6.19 25.03 4.64
CA GLU A 151 -6.89 25.69 3.53
C GLU A 151 -6.78 27.23 3.55
N GLY A 152 -6.11 27.79 4.56
CA GLY A 152 -5.73 29.21 4.61
C GLY A 152 -6.55 30.06 5.58
N PHE A 153 -7.34 29.46 6.46
CA PHE A 153 -8.09 30.16 7.51
C PHE A 153 -7.19 30.48 8.71
N ILE A 154 -7.42 31.63 9.35
CA ILE A 154 -6.57 32.15 10.43
C ILE A 154 -7.01 31.60 11.78
N SER A 155 -8.32 31.64 12.02
CA SER A 155 -8.93 31.26 13.29
C SER A 155 -10.31 30.67 13.02
N PRO A 156 -10.39 29.47 12.42
CA PRO A 156 -11.66 28.78 12.25
C PRO A 156 -12.21 28.38 13.63
N GLU A 157 -13.50 28.62 13.85
CA GLU A 157 -14.21 28.13 15.02
C GLU A 157 -15.03 26.91 14.62
N VAL A 158 -14.55 25.74 14.99
CA VAL A 158 -15.30 24.50 14.84
C VAL A 158 -15.95 24.19 16.19
N LYS A 159 -17.23 23.79 16.15
CA LYS A 159 -17.94 23.27 17.31
C LYS A 159 -18.63 21.99 16.91
N VAL A 160 -17.99 20.88 17.25
CA VAL A 160 -18.59 19.55 17.12
C VAL A 160 -19.39 19.26 18.38
N SER A 161 -20.70 19.10 18.22
CA SER A 161 -21.63 18.74 19.30
C SER A 161 -22.38 17.48 18.93
N SER A 162 -22.86 16.75 19.91
CA SER A 162 -23.79 15.64 19.70
C SER A 162 -25.15 16.01 20.27
N LYS A 163 -26.20 15.47 19.64
CA LYS A 163 -27.55 15.50 20.18
C LYS A 163 -28.12 14.10 20.15
N GLU A 164 -28.69 13.69 21.29
CA GLU A 164 -29.45 12.46 21.38
C GLU A 164 -30.62 12.49 20.40
N HIS A 165 -30.76 11.40 19.65
CA HIS A 165 -31.89 11.25 18.75
C HIS A 165 -33.17 10.96 19.55
N ARG A 166 -34.33 11.43 19.05
CA ARG A 166 -35.64 11.28 19.71
C ARG A 166 -36.08 9.82 20.01
N SER A 167 -35.38 8.83 19.48
CA SER A 167 -35.77 7.41 19.52
C SER A 167 -34.72 6.47 20.14
N GLY A 168 -33.71 6.97 20.84
CA GLY A 168 -32.76 6.11 21.55
C GLY A 168 -31.37 6.72 21.72
N SER A 169 -30.52 5.97 22.42
CA SER A 169 -29.13 6.26 22.82
C SER A 169 -28.16 6.65 21.68
N ASP A 170 -28.63 6.67 20.43
CA ASP A 170 -27.83 7.07 19.26
C ASP A 170 -27.65 8.60 19.21
N GLN A 171 -26.49 9.01 18.73
CA GLN A 171 -26.10 10.41 18.67
C GLN A 171 -26.13 10.91 17.22
N VAL A 172 -26.73 12.08 17.00
CA VAL A 172 -26.53 12.84 15.76
C VAL A 172 -25.38 13.81 16.01
N VAL A 173 -24.30 13.67 15.26
CA VAL A 173 -23.16 14.56 15.36
C VAL A 173 -23.46 15.80 14.53
N ILE A 174 -23.51 16.95 15.18
CA ILE A 174 -23.74 18.25 14.56
C ILE A 174 -22.43 19.00 14.56
N VAL A 175 -21.86 19.17 13.38
CA VAL A 175 -20.66 19.95 13.13
C VAL A 175 -21.09 21.35 12.74
N ASN A 176 -20.86 22.34 13.60
CA ASN A 176 -21.03 23.75 13.22
C ASN A 176 -19.67 24.33 12.92
N VAL A 177 -19.46 24.77 11.69
CA VAL A 177 -18.18 25.37 11.27
C VAL A 177 -18.36 26.85 11.01
N ASP A 178 -17.56 27.67 11.68
CA ASP A 178 -17.33 29.05 11.26
C ASP A 178 -15.90 29.16 10.74
N ALA A 179 -15.76 29.29 9.42
CA ALA A 179 -14.45 29.33 8.78
C ALA A 179 -13.61 30.52 9.27
N GLY A 180 -14.25 31.60 9.71
CA GLY A 180 -13.58 32.80 10.17
C GLY A 180 -12.81 33.55 9.07
N PRO A 181 -11.89 34.45 9.44
CA PRO A 181 -11.07 35.17 8.47
C PRO A 181 -10.03 34.27 7.81
N TYR A 182 -9.72 34.55 6.56
CA TYR A 182 -8.69 33.84 5.79
C TYR A 182 -7.58 34.79 5.35
N TYR A 183 -6.41 34.20 5.12
CA TYR A 183 -5.26 34.91 4.59
C TYR A 183 -5.47 35.31 3.13
N LYS A 184 -5.14 36.57 2.80
CA LYS A 184 -5.07 37.06 1.41
C LYS A 184 -3.63 37.28 0.98
N LEU A 185 -3.29 36.93 -0.26
CA LEU A 185 -1.97 37.23 -0.80
C LEU A 185 -1.84 38.74 -1.04
N ARG A 186 -1.03 39.43 -0.23
CA ARG A 186 -0.78 40.88 -0.36
C ARG A 186 0.30 41.18 -1.38
N SER A 187 1.38 40.40 -1.36
CA SER A 187 2.46 40.55 -2.34
C SER A 187 3.18 39.23 -2.59
N LEU A 188 3.54 39.04 -3.86
CA LEU A 188 4.38 37.95 -4.33
C LEU A 188 5.63 38.57 -4.95
N GLN A 189 6.75 38.42 -4.26
CA GLN A 189 8.06 38.88 -4.72
C GLN A 189 8.86 37.69 -5.23
N ILE A 190 9.45 37.85 -6.41
CA ILE A 190 10.34 36.86 -6.99
C ILE A 190 11.73 37.48 -7.07
N LYS A 191 12.73 36.78 -6.52
CA LYS A 191 14.14 37.17 -6.55
C LYS A 191 14.95 36.11 -7.27
N GLY A 192 15.97 36.55 -8.01
CA GLY A 192 16.92 35.67 -8.70
C GLY A 192 16.49 35.23 -10.11
N ASN A 193 15.31 35.64 -10.58
CA ASN A 193 14.85 35.37 -11.93
C ASN A 193 15.54 36.29 -12.96
N ARG A 194 16.54 35.78 -13.69
CA ARG A 194 17.24 36.50 -14.76
C ARG A 194 16.87 35.99 -16.15
N GLY A 195 16.53 34.69 -16.24
CA GLY A 195 16.18 34.00 -17.47
C GLY A 195 14.71 34.11 -17.87
N LEU A 196 13.81 34.24 -16.89
CA LEU A 196 12.37 34.45 -17.10
C LEU A 196 11.90 35.73 -16.41
N SER A 197 11.01 36.48 -17.06
CA SER A 197 10.44 37.70 -16.47
C SER A 197 9.48 37.39 -15.33
N ASP A 198 9.43 38.27 -14.33
CA ASP A 198 8.57 38.16 -13.15
C ASP A 198 7.11 37.94 -13.54
N PHE A 199 6.59 38.76 -14.46
CA PHE A 199 5.22 38.64 -14.96
C PHE A 199 4.93 37.28 -15.62
N ARG A 200 5.88 36.70 -16.37
CA ARG A 200 5.70 35.38 -17.02
C ARG A 200 5.57 34.27 -16.00
N ILE A 201 6.31 34.36 -14.89
CA ILE A 201 6.23 33.43 -13.77
C ILE A 201 4.89 33.59 -13.07
N LYS A 202 4.56 34.81 -12.64
CA LYS A 202 3.31 35.15 -11.95
C LYS A 202 2.07 34.70 -12.70
N ARG A 203 2.01 34.92 -14.02
CA ARG A 203 0.87 34.48 -14.86
C ARG A 203 0.66 32.97 -14.85
N LYS A 204 1.69 32.17 -14.61
CA LYS A 204 1.60 30.71 -14.54
C LYS A 204 1.26 30.19 -13.16
N MET A 205 1.41 30.99 -12.12
CA MET A 205 1.04 30.64 -10.76
C MET A 205 -0.47 30.79 -10.56
N ARG A 206 -1.11 29.74 -10.05
CA ARG A 206 -2.51 29.76 -9.64
C ARG A 206 -2.72 30.66 -8.43
N ILE A 207 -1.80 30.70 -7.48
CA ILE A 207 -1.92 31.51 -6.26
C ILE A 207 -2.01 33.01 -6.56
N TRP A 208 -1.21 33.49 -7.51
CA TRP A 208 -1.20 34.90 -7.93
C TRP A 208 -2.43 35.27 -8.78
N ARG A 209 -2.88 34.38 -9.67
CA ARG A 209 -4.12 34.61 -10.41
C ARG A 209 -5.33 34.53 -9.50
N GLY A 210 -5.32 33.60 -8.55
CA GLY A 210 -6.32 33.42 -7.50
C GLY A 210 -6.56 34.71 -6.73
N SER A 211 -5.49 35.37 -6.28
CA SER A 211 -5.58 36.62 -5.52
C SER A 211 -6.22 37.80 -6.26
N LEU A 212 -6.44 37.70 -7.58
CA LEU A 212 -7.14 38.72 -8.37
C LEU A 212 -8.66 38.55 -8.35
N PHE A 213 -9.17 37.38 -7.91
CA PHE A 213 -10.60 37.12 -7.82
C PHE A 213 -11.19 37.64 -6.50
N PRO A 214 -12.42 38.18 -6.51
CA PRO A 214 -13.10 38.63 -5.29
C PRO A 214 -13.54 37.44 -4.41
N GLY A 215 -13.78 37.71 -3.13
CA GLY A 215 -14.30 36.72 -2.18
C GLY A 215 -13.30 35.66 -1.73
N SER A 216 -13.82 34.51 -1.29
CA SER A 216 -13.03 33.37 -0.81
C SER A 216 -12.21 32.68 -1.91
N ALA A 217 -12.54 32.92 -3.18
CA ALA A 217 -11.77 32.45 -4.34
C ALA A 217 -10.34 33.03 -4.38
N GLY A 218 -10.13 34.21 -3.77
CA GLY A 218 -8.83 34.87 -3.66
C GLY A 218 -8.01 34.54 -2.42
N ARG A 219 -8.42 33.53 -1.63
CA ARG A 219 -7.71 33.11 -0.43
C ARG A 219 -6.32 32.54 -0.74
N PHE A 220 -5.39 32.72 0.18
CA PHE A 220 -4.08 32.12 0.11
C PHE A 220 -4.13 30.68 0.63
N VAL A 221 -3.75 29.72 -0.22
CA VAL A 221 -3.67 28.30 0.14
C VAL A 221 -2.25 27.80 -0.09
N GLU A 222 -1.63 27.23 0.94
CA GLU A 222 -0.24 26.78 0.85
C GLU A 222 -0.08 25.60 -0.12
N SER A 223 -1.05 24.68 -0.17
CA SER A 223 -1.03 23.54 -1.10
C SER A 223 -1.00 23.99 -2.57
N ILE A 224 -1.70 25.08 -2.90
CA ILE A 224 -1.66 25.71 -4.23
C ILE A 224 -0.28 26.30 -4.51
N LEU A 225 0.34 26.99 -3.54
CA LEU A 225 1.71 27.52 -3.67
C LEU A 225 2.72 26.39 -3.92
N ARG A 226 2.65 25.29 -3.16
CA ARG A 226 3.52 24.12 -3.34
C ARG A 226 3.37 23.52 -4.74
N SER A 227 2.12 23.39 -5.21
CA SER A 227 1.84 22.93 -6.59
C SER A 227 2.39 23.89 -7.64
N ASP A 228 2.23 25.19 -7.44
CA ASP A 228 2.77 26.22 -8.32
C ASP A 228 4.31 26.19 -8.37
N ILE A 229 5.00 25.96 -7.25
CA ILE A 229 6.46 25.83 -7.19
C ILE A 229 6.92 24.58 -7.97
N LYS A 230 6.21 23.46 -7.84
CA LYS A 230 6.47 22.25 -8.64
C LYS A 230 6.30 22.53 -10.14
N ASN A 231 5.19 23.14 -10.53
CA ASN A 231 4.92 23.53 -11.91
C ASN A 231 5.96 24.53 -12.44
N LEU A 232 6.40 25.47 -11.60
CA LEU A 232 7.42 26.45 -11.94
C LEU A 232 8.78 25.79 -12.17
N THR A 233 9.15 24.83 -11.33
CA THR A 233 10.34 24.00 -11.52
C THR A 233 10.32 23.32 -12.90
N ASP A 234 9.19 22.74 -13.29
CA ASP A 234 9.03 22.11 -14.61
C ASP A 234 9.09 23.12 -15.76
N ILE A 235 8.53 24.33 -15.59
CA ILE A 235 8.63 25.42 -16.58
C ILE A 235 10.09 25.82 -16.78
N TYR A 236 10.84 26.00 -15.70
CA TYR A 236 12.26 26.35 -15.74
C TYR A 236 13.11 25.25 -16.40
N ARG A 237 12.88 23.99 -16.03
CA ARG A 237 13.56 22.85 -16.65
C ARG A 237 13.26 22.76 -18.14
N LYS A 238 11.99 22.92 -18.56
CA LYS A 238 11.60 22.98 -19.99
C LYS A 238 12.25 24.15 -20.73
N ALA A 239 12.47 25.27 -20.04
CA ALA A 239 13.15 26.43 -20.59
C ALA A 239 14.67 26.24 -20.72
N GLY A 240 15.25 25.18 -20.14
CA GLY A 240 16.67 24.84 -20.24
C GLY A 240 17.44 24.94 -18.93
N PHE A 241 16.80 25.30 -17.81
CA PHE A 241 17.44 25.44 -16.50
C PHE A 241 17.32 24.13 -15.71
N ALA A 242 18.26 23.21 -15.92
CA ALA A 242 18.22 21.88 -15.30
C ALA A 242 18.58 21.90 -13.81
N ASP A 243 19.36 22.88 -13.38
CA ASP A 243 19.85 23.05 -12.00
C ASP A 243 19.01 24.06 -11.19
N VAL A 244 17.79 24.33 -11.64
CA VAL A 244 16.92 25.29 -10.96
C VAL A 244 16.60 24.80 -9.54
N ILE A 245 16.81 25.68 -8.58
CA ILE A 245 16.40 25.48 -7.19
C ILE A 245 15.48 26.65 -6.84
N ILE A 246 14.26 26.33 -6.40
CA ILE A 246 13.25 27.30 -6.01
C ILE A 246 13.02 27.11 -4.52
N LYS A 247 13.23 28.18 -3.75
CA LYS A 247 12.92 28.25 -2.32
C LYS A 247 11.84 29.29 -2.11
N ASP A 248 10.87 28.98 -1.28
CA ASP A 248 9.83 29.91 -0.85
C ASP A 248 10.00 30.31 0.61
N SER A 249 9.57 31.52 0.92
CA SER A 249 9.45 32.04 2.28
C SER A 249 8.10 32.73 2.38
N VAL A 250 7.27 32.23 3.30
CA VAL A 250 5.92 32.70 3.52
C VAL A 250 5.89 33.44 4.85
N ILE A 251 5.60 34.74 4.80
CA ILE A 251 5.43 35.58 5.99
C ILE A 251 3.94 35.86 6.14
N GLN A 252 3.34 35.28 7.18
CA GLN A 252 1.94 35.46 7.52
C GLN A 252 1.82 36.58 8.56
N ASP A 253 0.89 37.51 8.35
CA ASP A 253 0.57 38.58 9.28
C ASP A 253 -0.92 38.43 9.69
N PRO A 254 -1.20 37.86 10.87
CA PRO A 254 -2.56 37.65 11.35
C PRO A 254 -3.35 38.96 11.51
N SER A 255 -2.69 40.04 11.92
CA SER A 255 -3.32 41.35 12.17
C SER A 255 -3.84 41.98 10.88
N SER A 256 -3.04 41.95 9.81
CA SER A 256 -3.46 42.45 8.50
C SER A 256 -4.19 41.40 7.64
N LYS A 257 -4.40 40.18 8.17
CA LYS A 257 -5.01 39.03 7.47
C LYS A 257 -4.34 38.77 6.12
N SER A 258 -3.03 38.99 6.05
CA SER A 258 -2.31 39.04 4.79
C SER A 258 -1.04 38.21 4.79
N VAL A 259 -0.71 37.68 3.61
CA VAL A 259 0.47 36.84 3.40
C VAL A 259 1.36 37.51 2.38
N ARG A 260 2.64 37.59 2.70
CA ARG A 260 3.70 37.99 1.78
C ARG A 260 4.52 36.77 1.44
N VAL A 261 4.63 36.48 0.15
CA VAL A 261 5.41 35.34 -0.34
C VAL A 261 6.65 35.85 -1.06
N LEU A 262 7.81 35.39 -0.62
CA LEU A 262 9.09 35.61 -1.28
C LEU A 262 9.58 34.31 -1.90
N ILE A 263 9.64 34.27 -3.23
CA ILE A 263 10.22 33.15 -3.98
C ILE A 263 11.64 33.52 -4.38
N SER A 264 12.61 32.78 -3.87
CA SER A 264 14.02 32.89 -4.23
C SER A 264 14.38 31.78 -5.22
N ILE A 265 14.74 32.18 -6.45
CA ILE A 265 15.07 31.28 -7.54
C ILE A 265 16.57 31.33 -7.80
N THR A 266 17.23 30.19 -7.64
CA THR A 266 18.59 29.96 -8.12
C THR A 266 18.48 29.24 -9.45
N GLU A 267 18.51 29.98 -10.56
CA GLU A 267 18.25 29.41 -11.91
C GLU A 267 19.34 28.43 -12.37
N GLY A 268 20.58 28.63 -11.94
CA GLY A 268 21.72 27.87 -12.44
C GLY A 268 22.05 28.17 -13.90
N GLN A 269 22.72 27.23 -14.56
CA GLN A 269 23.14 27.39 -15.96
C GLN A 269 21.99 27.01 -16.92
N ARG A 270 21.90 27.71 -18.05
CA ARG A 270 20.97 27.36 -19.13
C ARG A 270 21.62 26.37 -20.08
N TYR A 271 21.12 25.15 -20.08
CA TYR A 271 21.61 24.06 -20.92
C TYR A 271 21.07 24.15 -22.34
N LYS A 272 21.98 24.15 -23.32
CA LYS A 272 21.68 23.97 -24.74
C LYS A 272 22.20 22.61 -25.17
N ILE A 273 21.31 21.76 -25.67
CA ILE A 273 21.68 20.42 -26.12
C ILE A 273 22.00 20.45 -27.62
N GLU A 274 23.20 20.00 -27.95
CA GLU A 274 23.63 19.79 -29.33
C GLU A 274 23.81 18.29 -29.60
N PHE A 275 23.23 17.86 -30.71
CA PHE A 275 23.39 16.52 -31.25
C PHE A 275 24.18 16.59 -32.56
N PRO A 276 24.76 15.47 -33.03
CA PRO A 276 25.48 15.41 -34.29
C PRO A 276 24.63 15.86 -35.49
N LYS A 277 25.28 16.14 -36.64
CA LYS A 277 24.55 16.52 -37.87
C LYS A 277 23.70 15.33 -38.36
N LYS A 278 22.75 15.59 -39.27
CA LYS A 278 21.82 14.54 -39.78
C LYS A 278 22.57 13.37 -40.43
N ARG A 279 23.71 13.64 -41.09
CA ARG A 279 24.54 12.62 -41.74
C ARG A 279 25.10 11.59 -40.75
N ASP A 280 25.40 12.01 -39.53
CA ASP A 280 26.11 11.18 -38.54
C ASP A 280 25.19 10.61 -37.46
N ARG A 281 23.86 10.72 -37.62
CA ARG A 281 22.88 10.32 -36.60
C ARG A 281 21.82 9.39 -37.16
N VAL A 282 21.70 8.22 -36.54
CA VAL A 282 20.68 7.19 -36.87
C VAL A 282 19.26 7.66 -36.56
N PHE A 283 19.04 8.28 -35.40
CA PHE A 283 17.72 8.74 -34.96
C PHE A 283 17.46 10.22 -35.27
N SER A 284 16.21 10.66 -35.22
CA SER A 284 15.89 12.09 -35.34
C SER A 284 16.32 12.87 -34.08
N LYS A 285 16.51 14.19 -34.21
CA LYS A 285 16.78 15.07 -33.04
C LYS A 285 15.68 14.96 -31.99
N GLY A 286 14.42 14.88 -32.43
CA GLY A 286 13.27 14.75 -31.54
C GLY A 286 13.32 13.44 -30.75
N ALA A 287 13.64 12.33 -31.42
CA ALA A 287 13.75 11.02 -30.79
C ALA A 287 14.87 10.97 -29.74
N LEU A 288 16.02 11.60 -29.98
CA LEU A 288 17.08 11.69 -28.97
C LEU A 288 16.73 12.66 -27.84
N ARG A 289 16.11 13.80 -28.16
CA ARG A 289 15.71 14.81 -27.18
C ARG A 289 14.71 14.27 -26.16
N LYS A 290 13.85 13.32 -26.55
CA LYS A 290 12.92 12.63 -25.63
C LYS A 290 13.63 11.81 -24.55
N GLU A 291 14.81 11.25 -24.88
CA GLU A 291 15.62 10.45 -23.95
C GLU A 291 16.47 11.30 -23.01
N VAL A 292 16.65 12.59 -23.31
CA VAL A 292 17.41 13.49 -22.44
C VAL A 292 16.61 13.76 -21.16
N GLY A 293 16.96 13.04 -20.10
CA GLY A 293 16.37 13.16 -18.77
C GLY A 293 16.76 14.44 -18.03
N LEU A 294 17.75 15.19 -18.52
CA LEU A 294 18.27 16.44 -17.93
C LEU A 294 17.15 17.42 -17.51
N PHE A 295 16.15 17.60 -18.36
CA PHE A 295 15.03 18.53 -18.11
C PHE A 295 13.83 17.89 -17.41
N LYS A 296 13.87 16.59 -17.12
CA LYS A 296 12.84 15.88 -16.36
C LYS A 296 13.25 15.75 -14.89
N THR A 297 14.46 15.25 -14.65
CA THR A 297 14.95 14.92 -13.31
C THR A 297 15.84 15.99 -12.69
N GLY A 298 16.32 16.95 -13.49
CA GLY A 298 17.36 17.91 -13.08
C GLY A 298 18.78 17.36 -13.23
N ASN A 299 19.79 18.22 -13.03
CA ASN A 299 21.21 17.88 -13.25
C ASN A 299 22.11 18.02 -12.02
N SER A 300 21.55 17.82 -10.81
CA SER A 300 22.35 17.76 -9.59
C SER A 300 23.47 16.72 -9.72
N ASN A 301 24.70 17.12 -9.39
CA ASN A 301 25.92 16.29 -9.47
C ASN A 301 26.10 15.58 -10.83
N ASN A 302 25.69 16.23 -11.92
CA ASN A 302 25.76 15.70 -13.29
C ASN A 302 24.95 14.41 -13.52
N MET A 303 24.04 14.05 -12.61
CA MET A 303 23.21 12.85 -12.73
C MET A 303 22.27 12.90 -13.94
N GLY A 304 21.74 14.08 -14.26
CA GLY A 304 20.85 14.27 -15.41
C GLY A 304 21.56 13.95 -16.72
N VAL A 305 22.81 14.39 -16.88
CA VAL A 305 23.65 14.05 -18.03
C VAL A 305 23.94 12.55 -18.08
N ARG A 306 24.41 11.95 -16.96
CA ARG A 306 24.71 10.50 -16.91
C ARG A 306 23.50 9.63 -17.24
N LYS A 307 22.32 9.96 -16.71
CA LYS A 307 21.06 9.27 -17.04
C LYS A 307 20.70 9.45 -18.51
N SER A 308 20.93 10.63 -19.08
CA SER A 308 20.69 10.88 -20.51
C SER A 308 21.62 10.07 -21.41
N VAL A 309 22.91 9.93 -21.04
CA VAL A 309 23.86 9.06 -21.75
C VAL A 309 23.36 7.62 -21.77
N LYS A 310 23.07 7.05 -20.60
CA LYS A 310 22.55 5.68 -20.48
C LYS A 310 21.24 5.47 -21.23
N ALA A 311 20.32 6.42 -21.17
CA ALA A 311 19.03 6.33 -21.88
C ALA A 311 19.21 6.36 -23.40
N ILE A 312 20.12 7.19 -23.91
CA ILE A 312 20.45 7.20 -25.34
C ILE A 312 21.14 5.89 -25.72
N GLU A 313 22.16 5.43 -24.98
CA GLU A 313 22.85 4.15 -25.23
C GLU A 313 21.85 2.98 -25.27
N LYS A 314 20.97 2.89 -24.26
CA LYS A 314 19.91 1.88 -24.22
C LYS A 314 19.04 1.91 -25.47
N LYS A 315 18.62 3.09 -25.93
CA LYS A 315 17.84 3.24 -27.17
C LYS A 315 18.57 2.75 -28.41
N PHE A 316 19.88 2.94 -28.47
CA PHE A 316 20.71 2.40 -29.57
C PHE A 316 20.83 0.88 -29.47
N HIS A 317 21.09 0.34 -28.27
CA HIS A 317 21.14 -1.11 -28.04
C HIS A 317 19.81 -1.78 -28.42
N ASP A 318 18.68 -1.18 -28.02
CA ASP A 318 17.33 -1.66 -28.35
C ASP A 318 17.04 -1.65 -29.85
N ALA A 319 17.77 -0.86 -30.64
CA ALA A 319 17.66 -0.80 -32.08
C ALA A 319 18.71 -1.65 -32.83
N GLY A 320 19.53 -2.42 -32.11
CA GLY A 320 20.51 -3.35 -32.68
C GLY A 320 21.94 -2.82 -32.69
N PHE A 321 22.19 -1.63 -32.14
CA PHE A 321 23.53 -1.05 -32.09
C PHE A 321 24.21 -1.40 -30.76
N GLY A 322 24.55 -2.67 -30.55
CA GLY A 322 25.06 -3.17 -29.25
C GLY A 322 26.39 -2.55 -28.81
N ASN A 323 27.19 -2.03 -29.75
CA ASN A 323 28.47 -1.37 -29.48
C ASN A 323 28.37 0.16 -29.42
N ALA A 324 27.15 0.71 -29.35
CA ALA A 324 26.96 2.15 -29.35
C ALA A 324 27.56 2.78 -28.08
N LYS A 325 28.39 3.80 -28.26
CA LYS A 325 28.97 4.58 -27.16
C LYS A 325 28.59 6.03 -27.29
N VAL A 326 28.05 6.60 -26.21
CA VAL A 326 27.65 8.01 -26.17
C VAL A 326 28.63 8.77 -25.29
N LYS A 327 29.40 9.67 -25.90
CA LYS A 327 30.29 10.59 -25.19
C LYS A 327 29.61 11.96 -25.07
N VAL A 328 29.94 12.66 -23.99
CA VAL A 328 29.43 14.01 -23.72
C VAL A 328 30.60 14.95 -23.53
N SER A 329 30.58 16.07 -24.24
CA SER A 329 31.45 17.20 -23.98
C SER A 329 30.63 18.44 -23.64
N ASP A 330 31.13 19.20 -22.67
CA ASP A 330 30.45 20.35 -22.12
C ASP A 330 31.30 21.60 -22.39
N THR A 331 30.67 22.68 -22.87
CA THR A 331 31.32 23.98 -23.01
C THR A 331 30.49 25.04 -22.32
N THR A 332 31.07 25.72 -21.34
CA THR A 332 30.42 26.83 -20.63
C THR A 332 30.63 28.13 -21.39
N VAL A 333 29.56 28.85 -21.70
CA VAL A 333 29.57 30.16 -22.34
C VAL A 333 28.90 31.15 -21.41
N GLN A 334 29.66 32.13 -20.91
CA GLN A 334 29.10 33.22 -20.10
C GLN A 334 28.35 34.19 -21.01
N LYS A 335 27.06 34.45 -20.72
CA LYS A 335 26.28 35.52 -21.38
C LYS A 335 25.93 36.60 -20.38
N ARG A 336 25.66 37.81 -20.89
CA ARG A 336 25.30 39.00 -20.07
C ARG A 336 24.17 38.77 -19.05
N ARG A 337 23.19 37.91 -19.33
CA ARG A 337 22.02 37.67 -18.44
C ARG A 337 22.06 36.33 -17.68
N TYR A 338 22.78 35.33 -18.20
CA TYR A 338 22.85 34.00 -17.60
C TYR A 338 24.11 33.26 -18.09
N SER A 339 24.62 32.31 -17.30
CA SER A 339 25.63 31.38 -17.75
C SER A 339 24.97 30.29 -18.61
N GLY A 340 25.37 30.19 -19.87
CA GLY A 340 24.93 29.13 -20.77
C GLY A 340 25.89 27.95 -20.70
N LYS A 341 25.38 26.72 -20.76
CA LYS A 341 26.21 25.51 -20.90
C LYS A 341 25.73 24.75 -22.12
N THR A 342 26.61 24.58 -23.10
CA THR A 342 26.31 23.77 -24.28
C THR A 342 26.79 22.36 -23.99
N VAL A 343 25.85 21.41 -23.98
CA VAL A 343 26.13 19.98 -23.82
C VAL A 343 26.04 19.33 -25.19
N ARG A 344 27.17 18.86 -25.69
CA ARG A 344 27.29 18.20 -26.99
C ARG A 344 27.39 16.70 -26.77
N PHE A 345 26.42 15.98 -27.30
CA PHE A 345 26.47 14.52 -27.37
C PHE A 345 27.18 14.11 -28.66
N SER A 346 28.25 13.33 -28.53
CA SER A 346 28.87 12.60 -29.65
C SER A 346 28.51 11.12 -29.53
N ILE A 347 28.03 10.54 -30.62
CA ILE A 347 27.48 9.18 -30.61
C ILE A 347 28.28 8.37 -31.62
N ALA A 348 29.04 7.40 -31.11
CA ALA A 348 29.63 6.36 -31.95
C ALA A 348 28.62 5.22 -32.01
N SER A 349 27.79 5.20 -33.06
CA SER A 349 26.67 4.25 -33.16
C SER A 349 27.15 2.80 -33.31
N GLY A 350 28.33 2.57 -33.90
CA GLY A 350 28.80 1.23 -34.24
C GLY A 350 27.98 0.60 -35.37
N GLN A 351 28.20 -0.70 -35.57
CA GLN A 351 27.44 -1.50 -36.53
C GLN A 351 26.07 -1.87 -35.98
N ARG A 352 25.07 -1.92 -36.87
CA ARG A 352 23.72 -2.37 -36.51
C ARG A 352 23.62 -3.86 -36.77
N ILE A 353 23.38 -4.62 -35.72
CA ILE A 353 23.19 -6.06 -35.80
C ILE A 353 21.69 -6.35 -35.79
N THR A 354 21.23 -7.09 -36.78
CA THR A 354 19.85 -7.58 -36.85
C THR A 354 19.81 -9.10 -36.80
N VAL A 355 18.81 -9.65 -36.12
CA VAL A 355 18.56 -11.08 -36.10
C VAL A 355 18.16 -11.54 -37.49
N SER A 356 18.97 -12.41 -38.09
CA SER A 356 18.75 -12.98 -39.42
C SER A 356 17.91 -14.25 -39.35
N LYS A 357 18.17 -15.09 -38.34
CA LYS A 357 17.45 -16.34 -38.11
C LYS A 357 17.52 -16.70 -36.64
N ILE A 358 16.41 -17.16 -36.09
CA ILE A 358 16.36 -17.86 -34.81
C ILE A 358 16.17 -19.34 -35.13
N THR A 359 17.06 -20.19 -34.62
CA THR A 359 16.95 -21.65 -34.73
C THR A 359 16.76 -22.21 -33.33
N ILE A 360 15.66 -22.92 -33.12
CA ILE A 360 15.37 -23.57 -31.85
C ILE A 360 15.68 -25.06 -32.02
N ARG A 361 16.49 -25.62 -31.12
CA ARG A 361 16.86 -27.04 -31.09
C ARG A 361 16.44 -27.66 -29.78
N GLY A 362 16.03 -28.93 -29.84
CA GLY A 362 15.51 -29.66 -28.68
C GLY A 362 14.13 -29.17 -28.25
N SER A 363 13.26 -28.76 -29.19
CA SER A 363 11.88 -28.37 -28.92
C SER A 363 10.88 -29.48 -29.30
N SER A 364 11.01 -30.65 -28.68
CA SER A 364 10.10 -31.78 -28.91
C SER A 364 8.80 -31.67 -28.13
N GLY A 365 8.85 -31.13 -26.90
CA GLY A 365 7.73 -31.10 -25.98
C GLY A 365 6.78 -29.91 -26.12
N ILE A 366 7.25 -28.81 -26.69
CA ILE A 366 6.44 -27.58 -26.87
C ILE A 366 6.60 -27.10 -28.31
N ASP A 367 5.49 -26.69 -28.92
CA ASP A 367 5.50 -26.17 -30.28
C ASP A 367 6.36 -24.90 -30.40
N GLU A 368 7.11 -24.81 -31.50
CA GLU A 368 8.05 -23.71 -31.71
C GLU A 368 7.34 -22.34 -31.76
N ALA A 369 6.06 -22.28 -32.15
CA ALA A 369 5.30 -21.03 -32.22
C ALA A 369 5.01 -20.46 -30.82
N THR A 370 4.65 -21.32 -29.86
CA THR A 370 4.47 -20.95 -28.45
C THR A 370 5.78 -20.48 -27.83
N ILE A 371 6.90 -21.15 -28.13
CA ILE A 371 8.23 -20.73 -27.67
C ILE A 371 8.57 -19.35 -28.22
N ARG A 372 8.39 -19.15 -29.54
CA ARG A 372 8.62 -17.86 -30.20
C ARG A 372 7.70 -16.76 -29.66
N GLY A 373 6.48 -17.11 -29.25
CA GLY A 373 5.54 -16.17 -28.63
C GLY A 373 6.00 -15.61 -27.27
N GLN A 374 6.93 -16.28 -26.58
CA GLN A 374 7.53 -15.79 -25.33
C GLN A 374 8.80 -14.96 -25.56
N MET A 375 9.33 -14.92 -26.78
CA MET A 375 10.56 -14.21 -27.10
C MET A 375 10.28 -12.73 -27.46
N LEU A 376 11.17 -11.85 -27.03
CA LEU A 376 11.24 -10.44 -27.43
C LEU A 376 11.95 -10.28 -28.78
N HIS A 377 12.89 -11.18 -29.12
CA HIS A 377 13.52 -11.18 -30.45
C HIS A 377 12.67 -11.87 -31.50
N VAL A 378 12.71 -11.32 -32.71
CA VAL A 378 12.07 -11.89 -33.90
C VAL A 378 13.07 -11.93 -35.07
N ASP A 379 12.90 -12.91 -35.96
CA ASP A 379 13.67 -13.05 -37.21
C ASP A 379 12.89 -12.60 -38.46
N ARG A 380 11.62 -12.23 -38.31
CA ARG A 380 10.72 -11.69 -39.35
C ARG A 380 10.27 -10.28 -38.99
N GLY A 381 9.73 -9.55 -39.97
CA GLY A 381 9.26 -8.17 -39.79
C GLY A 381 10.31 -7.12 -40.17
N SER A 382 10.17 -5.91 -39.63
CA SER A 382 11.03 -4.78 -40.00
C SER A 382 12.44 -4.93 -39.44
N LYS A 383 13.41 -4.17 -39.99
CA LYS A 383 14.76 -4.07 -39.43
C LYS A 383 14.77 -3.57 -37.97
N SER A 384 13.72 -2.87 -37.53
CA SER A 384 13.59 -2.41 -36.15
C SER A 384 13.16 -3.52 -35.22
N ASP A 385 12.23 -4.38 -35.66
CA ASP A 385 11.71 -5.48 -34.87
C ASP A 385 12.80 -6.55 -34.67
N ARG A 386 13.57 -6.78 -35.73
CA ARG A 386 14.69 -7.72 -35.76
C ARG A 386 15.97 -7.20 -35.12
N ALA A 387 15.91 -6.15 -34.30
CA ALA A 387 17.09 -5.59 -33.64
C ALA A 387 17.68 -6.58 -32.63
N TYR A 388 18.98 -6.89 -32.72
CA TYR A 388 19.63 -7.77 -31.76
C TYR A 388 20.08 -7.01 -30.50
N ASN A 389 19.67 -7.48 -29.32
CA ASN A 389 20.12 -6.95 -28.03
C ASN A 389 20.47 -8.10 -27.06
N PRO A 390 21.73 -8.21 -26.60
CA PRO A 390 22.15 -9.32 -25.73
C PRO A 390 21.44 -9.35 -24.37
N GLU A 391 21.02 -8.21 -23.82
CA GLU A 391 20.29 -8.19 -22.54
C GLU A 391 18.86 -8.71 -22.72
N LYS A 392 18.19 -8.34 -23.82
CA LYS A 392 16.88 -8.92 -24.17
C LYS A 392 16.97 -10.42 -24.42
N LEU A 393 18.08 -10.91 -24.95
CA LEU A 393 18.24 -12.34 -25.20
C LEU A 393 18.26 -13.11 -23.87
N LYS A 394 18.90 -12.58 -22.82
CA LYS A 394 18.85 -13.20 -21.49
C LYS A 394 17.41 -13.28 -20.96
N GLU A 395 16.62 -12.23 -21.19
CA GLU A 395 15.19 -12.21 -20.84
C GLU A 395 14.42 -13.28 -21.63
N ASP A 396 14.67 -13.44 -22.92
CA ASP A 396 14.07 -14.48 -23.77
C ASP A 396 14.40 -15.89 -23.25
N ILE A 397 15.67 -16.17 -22.96
CA ILE A 397 16.12 -17.48 -22.47
C ILE A 397 15.45 -17.81 -21.13
N PHE A 398 15.37 -16.83 -20.23
CA PHE A 398 14.68 -17.00 -18.96
C PHE A 398 13.18 -17.28 -19.16
N ALA A 399 12.52 -16.53 -20.05
CA ALA A 399 11.10 -16.71 -20.34
C ALA A 399 10.79 -18.10 -20.92
N ILE A 400 11.61 -18.59 -21.87
CA ILE A 400 11.49 -19.93 -22.43
C ILE A 400 11.70 -20.99 -21.33
N GLN A 401 12.73 -20.85 -20.49
CA GLN A 401 12.97 -21.80 -19.41
C GLN A 401 11.79 -21.88 -18.44
N MET A 402 11.16 -20.75 -18.11
CA MET A 402 9.96 -20.73 -17.26
C MET A 402 8.74 -21.35 -17.95
N LEU A 403 8.56 -21.11 -19.26
CA LEU A 403 7.52 -21.76 -20.06
C LEU A 403 7.63 -23.29 -19.95
N TYR A 404 8.81 -23.84 -20.18
CA TYR A 404 9.05 -25.29 -20.08
C TYR A 404 8.75 -25.85 -18.70
N ARG A 405 9.25 -25.20 -17.64
CA ARG A 405 8.97 -25.62 -16.25
C ARG A 405 7.49 -25.57 -15.89
N SER A 406 6.75 -24.61 -16.44
CA SER A 406 5.31 -24.51 -16.24
C SER A 406 4.53 -25.65 -16.90
N ARG A 407 5.11 -26.27 -17.95
CA ARG A 407 4.52 -27.32 -18.79
C ARG A 407 4.99 -28.74 -18.46
N GLY A 408 5.71 -28.94 -17.36
CA GLY A 408 6.10 -30.28 -16.88
C GLY A 408 7.55 -30.65 -17.13
N PHE A 409 8.33 -29.76 -17.74
CA PHE A 409 9.77 -29.96 -17.92
C PHE A 409 10.54 -29.28 -16.78
N LEU A 410 10.46 -29.83 -15.57
CA LEU A 410 10.96 -29.18 -14.36
C LEU A 410 12.49 -28.95 -14.37
N ARG A 411 13.22 -29.83 -15.04
CA ARG A 411 14.67 -29.75 -15.21
C ARG A 411 15.13 -29.04 -16.48
N ALA A 412 14.19 -28.46 -17.24
CA ALA A 412 14.53 -27.79 -18.48
C ALA A 412 15.64 -26.75 -18.28
N LEU A 413 16.66 -26.86 -19.12
CA LEU A 413 17.78 -25.93 -19.24
C LEU A 413 17.77 -25.34 -20.63
N VAL A 414 17.75 -24.02 -20.70
CA VAL A 414 17.76 -23.29 -21.96
C VAL A 414 19.06 -22.52 -22.06
N SER A 415 19.78 -22.73 -23.14
CA SER A 415 21.02 -22.04 -23.46
C SER A 415 20.93 -21.38 -24.83
N SER A 416 21.80 -20.42 -25.09
CA SER A 416 21.84 -19.72 -26.37
C SER A 416 23.25 -19.56 -26.88
N ASP A 417 23.45 -19.88 -28.16
CA ASP A 417 24.65 -19.53 -28.90
C ASP A 417 24.30 -18.47 -29.95
N VAL A 418 25.12 -17.42 -30.04
CA VAL A 418 24.92 -16.36 -31.03
C VAL A 418 26.14 -16.31 -31.94
N THR A 419 25.92 -16.50 -33.24
CA THR A 419 26.94 -16.29 -34.27
C THR A 419 26.64 -14.97 -34.97
N ILE A 420 27.59 -14.04 -34.94
CA ILE A 420 27.45 -12.73 -35.59
C ILE A 420 28.33 -12.72 -36.84
N GLU A 421 27.69 -12.60 -38.00
CA GLU A 421 28.35 -12.48 -39.30
C GLU A 421 28.02 -11.10 -39.89
N GLU A 422 29.04 -10.25 -40.03
CA GLU A 422 28.91 -8.86 -40.44
C GLU A 422 27.89 -8.06 -39.60
N ASN A 423 26.65 -7.92 -40.10
CA ASN A 423 25.54 -7.20 -39.47
C ASN A 423 24.35 -8.11 -39.13
N SER A 424 24.55 -9.43 -39.16
CA SER A 424 23.50 -10.42 -38.97
C SER A 424 23.82 -11.32 -37.77
N ALA A 425 22.88 -11.42 -36.84
CA ALA A 425 22.95 -12.36 -35.72
C ALA A 425 22.10 -13.59 -36.01
N LEU A 426 22.74 -14.76 -35.98
CA LEU A 426 22.09 -16.06 -35.96
C LEU A 426 21.99 -16.50 -34.50
N ILE A 427 20.77 -16.54 -33.98
CA ILE A 427 20.51 -16.99 -32.61
C ILE A 427 20.16 -18.47 -32.68
N LYS A 428 20.93 -19.31 -31.98
CA LYS A 428 20.63 -20.72 -31.76
C LYS A 428 20.22 -20.89 -30.31
N VAL A 429 18.96 -21.23 -30.07
CA VAL A 429 18.47 -21.58 -28.75
C VAL A 429 18.55 -23.10 -28.64
N ASN A 430 19.36 -23.60 -27.71
CA ASN A 430 19.44 -25.03 -27.42
C ASN A 430 18.67 -25.28 -26.13
N ILE A 431 17.64 -26.10 -26.25
CA ILE A 431 16.78 -26.50 -25.14
C ILE A 431 17.14 -27.94 -24.81
N ASP A 432 17.57 -28.16 -23.57
CA ASP A 432 17.56 -29.46 -22.95
C ASP A 432 16.27 -29.53 -22.13
N GLU A 433 15.24 -30.16 -22.70
CA GLU A 433 13.93 -30.28 -22.07
C GLU A 433 14.01 -31.14 -20.80
N GLY A 434 14.98 -32.06 -20.74
CA GLY A 434 15.00 -33.15 -19.79
C GLY A 434 13.86 -34.14 -20.04
N THR A 435 13.60 -34.99 -19.05
CA THR A 435 12.44 -35.88 -19.04
C THR A 435 11.17 -35.07 -18.77
N GLU A 436 10.11 -35.31 -19.54
CA GLU A 436 8.79 -34.79 -19.22
C GLU A 436 8.36 -35.40 -17.88
N THR A 437 8.15 -34.56 -16.89
CA THR A 437 7.71 -35.01 -15.57
C THR A 437 6.21 -35.28 -15.65
N LEU A 438 5.84 -36.55 -15.52
CA LEU A 438 4.45 -36.96 -15.42
C LEU A 438 3.97 -36.89 -13.98
N LEU A 439 2.70 -36.55 -13.81
CA LEU A 439 2.06 -36.59 -12.51
C LEU A 439 1.85 -38.05 -12.09
N GLY A 440 2.59 -38.47 -11.08
CA GLY A 440 2.63 -39.85 -10.61
C GLY A 440 1.45 -40.24 -9.74
N SER A 441 1.19 -39.43 -8.73
CA SER A 441 0.03 -39.52 -7.85
C SER A 441 -0.22 -38.14 -7.28
N LEU A 442 -1.50 -37.81 -7.15
CA LEU A 442 -1.96 -36.61 -6.50
C LEU A 442 -2.76 -37.07 -5.29
N THR A 443 -2.15 -36.96 -4.12
CA THR A 443 -2.78 -37.40 -2.88
C THR A 443 -3.02 -36.22 -1.95
N LEU A 444 -4.07 -36.37 -1.17
CA LEU A 444 -4.32 -35.52 -0.02
C LEU A 444 -3.68 -36.18 1.18
N ASP A 445 -3.05 -35.40 2.04
CA ASP A 445 -2.69 -35.87 3.37
C ASP A 445 -3.99 -36.05 4.19
N SER A 446 -4.59 -37.24 4.09
CA SER A 446 -5.95 -37.56 4.52
C SER A 446 -6.15 -37.59 6.04
N VAL A 447 -5.07 -37.41 6.80
CA VAL A 447 -5.08 -37.47 8.27
C VAL A 447 -5.84 -36.29 8.90
N LEU A 448 -6.14 -35.24 8.13
CA LEU A 448 -6.69 -33.98 8.67
C LEU A 448 -8.12 -33.65 8.21
N ILE A 449 -8.79 -34.53 7.47
CA ILE A 449 -10.01 -34.22 6.69
C ILE A 449 -11.28 -34.95 7.20
N ASP A 450 -11.35 -35.37 8.47
CA ASP A 450 -12.55 -36.03 9.02
C ASP A 450 -13.85 -35.28 8.65
N GLY A 451 -14.70 -35.92 7.82
CA GLY A 451 -16.02 -35.40 7.43
C GLY A 451 -16.07 -34.48 6.20
N ILE A 452 -14.95 -34.10 5.57
CA ILE A 452 -14.95 -33.36 4.29
C ILE A 452 -14.48 -34.30 3.17
N ASN A 453 -15.40 -34.74 2.31
CA ASN A 453 -15.01 -35.52 1.13
C ASN A 453 -14.38 -34.58 0.09
N LEU A 454 -13.05 -34.55 0.04
CA LEU A 454 -12.25 -33.85 -0.99
C LEU A 454 -11.74 -34.81 -2.07
N GLY A 455 -12.06 -36.11 -1.97
CA GLY A 455 -11.55 -37.14 -2.88
C GLY A 455 -12.06 -36.98 -4.31
N ASP A 456 -13.29 -36.47 -4.47
CA ASP A 456 -13.94 -36.28 -5.77
C ASP A 456 -13.55 -34.94 -6.44
N GLU A 457 -13.03 -33.98 -5.67
CA GLU A 457 -12.65 -32.63 -6.15
C GLU A 457 -11.29 -32.62 -6.85
N ILE A 458 -10.46 -33.62 -6.60
CA ILE A 458 -9.20 -33.82 -7.28
C ILE A 458 -9.40 -34.81 -8.42
N THR A 459 -10.00 -34.31 -9.51
CA THR A 459 -10.02 -35.05 -10.77
C THR A 459 -8.74 -34.72 -11.53
N VAL A 460 -7.67 -35.49 -11.32
CA VAL A 460 -6.51 -35.44 -12.22
C VAL A 460 -6.22 -36.84 -12.70
N ALA A 461 -6.17 -37.02 -14.02
CA ALA A 461 -5.86 -38.32 -14.59
C ALA A 461 -4.38 -38.63 -14.32
N LYS A 462 -4.14 -39.71 -13.57
CA LYS A 462 -2.80 -40.26 -13.36
C LYS A 462 -2.10 -40.45 -14.71
N GLY A 463 -0.88 -39.94 -14.84
CA GLY A 463 -0.12 -40.00 -16.09
C GLY A 463 -0.23 -38.78 -16.99
N GLU A 464 -0.96 -37.73 -16.61
CA GLU A 464 -0.92 -36.43 -17.30
C GLU A 464 0.40 -35.66 -17.03
N PRO A 465 0.80 -34.73 -17.92
CA PRO A 465 1.97 -33.87 -17.71
C PRO A 465 1.85 -33.04 -16.44
N PHE A 466 2.96 -32.87 -15.73
CA PHE A 466 2.99 -32.04 -14.53
C PHE A 466 2.78 -30.55 -14.87
N LEU A 467 1.68 -29.94 -14.44
CA LEU A 467 1.42 -28.52 -14.68
C LEU A 467 1.47 -27.73 -13.37
N SER A 468 2.47 -26.86 -13.23
CA SER A 468 2.66 -26.04 -12.02
C SER A 468 1.46 -25.13 -11.72
N ASP A 469 0.84 -24.60 -12.78
CA ASP A 469 -0.33 -23.72 -12.63
C ASP A 469 -1.59 -24.47 -12.21
N LEU A 470 -1.72 -25.73 -12.64
CA LEU A 470 -2.82 -26.60 -12.21
C LEU A 470 -2.74 -26.85 -10.70
N LEU A 471 -1.55 -27.14 -10.17
CA LEU A 471 -1.36 -27.37 -8.73
C LEU A 471 -1.73 -26.15 -7.89
N LYS A 472 -1.36 -24.94 -8.35
CA LYS A 472 -1.70 -23.71 -7.64
C LYS A 472 -3.21 -23.48 -7.63
N ARG A 473 -3.87 -23.67 -8.76
CA ARG A 473 -5.34 -23.56 -8.87
C ARG A 473 -6.04 -24.59 -7.98
N ASN A 474 -5.58 -25.84 -8.01
CA ASN A 474 -6.13 -26.91 -7.17
C ASN A 474 -5.91 -26.62 -5.68
N ALA A 475 -4.73 -26.17 -5.27
CA ALA A 475 -4.47 -25.79 -3.87
C ALA A 475 -5.42 -24.67 -3.39
N GLN A 476 -5.63 -23.64 -4.22
CA GLN A 476 -6.56 -22.55 -3.91
C GLN A 476 -8.01 -23.01 -3.88
N HIS A 477 -8.41 -23.87 -4.81
CA HIS A 477 -9.75 -24.47 -4.85
C HIS A 477 -10.02 -25.31 -3.59
N LEU A 478 -9.11 -26.21 -3.23
CA LEU A 478 -9.19 -27.02 -2.02
C LEU A 478 -9.23 -26.15 -0.75
N GLN A 479 -8.37 -25.13 -0.68
CA GLN A 479 -8.38 -24.18 0.43
C GLN A 479 -9.73 -23.49 0.58
N THR A 480 -10.35 -23.12 -0.55
CA THR A 480 -11.66 -22.47 -0.59
C THR A 480 -12.76 -23.41 -0.10
N ILE A 481 -12.80 -24.66 -0.59
CA ILE A 481 -13.76 -25.67 -0.13
C ILE A 481 -13.64 -25.92 1.38
N ILE A 482 -12.41 -26.07 1.88
CA ILE A 482 -12.18 -26.30 3.31
C ILE A 482 -12.64 -25.08 4.11
N ALA A 483 -12.33 -23.86 3.65
CA ALA A 483 -12.79 -22.64 4.27
C ALA A 483 -14.32 -22.55 4.32
N GLU A 484 -15.02 -22.93 3.25
CA GLU A 484 -16.48 -22.97 3.18
C GLU A 484 -17.13 -23.97 4.15
N LYS A 485 -16.40 -25.02 4.57
CA LYS A 485 -16.87 -25.97 5.58
C LYS A 485 -16.65 -25.49 7.02
N GLY A 486 -16.27 -24.22 7.22
CA GLY A 486 -16.05 -23.63 8.54
C GLY A 486 -14.60 -23.63 8.99
N TYR A 487 -13.63 -23.78 8.09
CA TYR A 487 -12.20 -23.75 8.43
C TYR A 487 -11.50 -22.57 7.74
N PRO A 488 -11.84 -21.31 8.09
CA PRO A 488 -11.37 -20.11 7.37
C PRO A 488 -9.84 -19.91 7.44
N HIS A 489 -9.19 -20.55 8.41
CA HIS A 489 -7.74 -20.51 8.60
C HIS A 489 -7.01 -21.66 7.88
N ALA A 490 -7.73 -22.41 7.05
CA ALA A 490 -7.14 -23.53 6.36
C ALA A 490 -6.02 -23.08 5.41
N SER A 491 -4.96 -23.88 5.35
CA SER A 491 -3.87 -23.71 4.40
C SER A 491 -3.64 -25.02 3.65
N VAL A 492 -3.39 -24.90 2.35
CA VAL A 492 -3.14 -26.05 1.48
C VAL A 492 -1.83 -25.82 0.75
N THR A 493 -0.83 -26.66 1.06
CA THR A 493 0.51 -26.54 0.51
C THR A 493 0.84 -27.77 -0.34
N PRO A 494 1.07 -27.63 -1.65
CA PRO A 494 1.54 -28.74 -2.48
C PRO A 494 3.00 -29.04 -2.16
N VAL A 495 3.28 -30.27 -1.75
CA VAL A 495 4.63 -30.80 -1.60
C VAL A 495 4.90 -31.74 -2.76
N VAL A 496 5.89 -31.38 -3.58
CA VAL A 496 6.28 -32.14 -4.77
C VAL A 496 7.49 -33.00 -4.43
N THR A 497 7.36 -34.31 -4.55
CA THR A 497 8.44 -35.28 -4.44
C THR A 497 8.69 -35.90 -5.80
N MET A 498 9.92 -35.80 -6.29
CA MET A 498 10.33 -36.36 -7.58
C MET A 498 11.14 -37.63 -7.39
N ASP A 499 11.06 -38.54 -8.36
CA ASP A 499 11.98 -39.67 -8.48
C ASP A 499 13.40 -39.20 -8.84
N SER A 500 14.39 -40.10 -8.75
CA SER A 500 15.80 -39.80 -9.06
C SER A 500 16.00 -39.23 -10.45
N ASP A 501 15.17 -39.68 -11.39
CA ASP A 501 15.29 -39.38 -12.82
C ASP A 501 14.35 -38.24 -13.25
N SER A 502 13.59 -37.68 -12.30
CA SER A 502 12.62 -36.59 -12.47
C SER A 502 11.54 -36.84 -13.53
N SER A 503 11.30 -38.11 -13.85
CA SER A 503 10.27 -38.58 -14.78
C SER A 503 8.89 -38.60 -14.15
N ARG A 504 8.83 -38.69 -12.82
CA ARG A 504 7.60 -38.80 -12.06
C ARG A 504 7.63 -37.86 -10.87
N ALA A 505 6.64 -36.99 -10.79
CA ALA A 505 6.39 -36.15 -9.61
C ALA A 505 5.14 -36.65 -8.89
N ASP A 506 5.32 -37.07 -7.65
CA ASP A 506 4.23 -37.27 -6.71
C ASP A 506 3.97 -35.97 -5.96
N VAL A 507 2.69 -35.62 -5.84
CA VAL A 507 2.27 -34.38 -5.19
C VAL A 507 1.37 -34.74 -4.03
N ILE A 508 1.77 -34.30 -2.85
CA ILE A 508 0.99 -34.42 -1.63
C ILE A 508 0.51 -33.02 -1.27
N PHE A 509 -0.80 -32.78 -1.30
CA PHE A 509 -1.36 -31.58 -0.71
C PHE A 509 -1.39 -31.75 0.80
N LYS A 510 -0.48 -31.05 1.48
CA LYS A 510 -0.51 -30.93 2.93
C LYS A 510 -1.54 -29.90 3.30
N ILE A 511 -2.57 -30.35 4.02
CA ILE A 511 -3.66 -29.52 4.48
C ILE A 511 -3.44 -29.26 5.96
N ASP A 512 -3.45 -28.00 6.38
CA ASP A 512 -3.71 -27.64 7.77
C ASP A 512 -5.08 -26.99 7.82
N LYS A 513 -6.06 -27.67 8.42
CA LYS A 513 -7.43 -27.16 8.54
C LYS A 513 -7.54 -26.00 9.53
N GLY A 514 -6.63 -25.93 10.50
CA GLY A 514 -6.82 -25.05 11.66
C GLY A 514 -8.12 -25.38 12.44
N PRO A 515 -8.57 -24.47 13.32
CA PRO A 515 -9.78 -24.67 14.13
C PRO A 515 -11.05 -24.50 13.29
N MET A 516 -12.09 -25.30 13.61
CA MET A 516 -13.43 -25.09 13.07
C MET A 516 -14.05 -23.84 13.69
N VAL A 517 -14.64 -23.01 12.84
CA VAL A 517 -15.32 -21.76 13.17
C VAL A 517 -16.76 -21.86 12.67
N THR A 518 -17.69 -21.62 13.57
CA THR A 518 -19.12 -21.50 13.23
C THR A 518 -19.55 -20.05 13.35
N THR A 519 -20.61 -19.71 12.63
CA THR A 519 -21.19 -18.39 12.71
C THR A 519 -21.96 -18.25 14.01
N GLY A 520 -21.58 -17.29 14.84
CA GLY A 520 -22.30 -16.93 16.06
C GLY A 520 -23.58 -16.13 15.78
N ASP A 521 -24.03 -15.38 16.78
CA ASP A 521 -25.12 -14.43 16.61
C ASP A 521 -24.72 -13.34 15.60
N ILE A 522 -25.60 -13.03 14.65
CA ILE A 522 -25.34 -12.00 13.65
C ILE A 522 -26.10 -10.74 14.04
N ALA A 523 -25.35 -9.71 14.41
CA ALA A 523 -25.88 -8.41 14.80
C ALA A 523 -25.60 -7.37 13.71
N TYR A 524 -26.64 -6.64 13.31
CA TYR A 524 -26.50 -5.47 12.45
C TYR A 524 -26.32 -4.23 13.30
N ILE A 525 -25.16 -3.60 13.17
CA ILE A 525 -24.76 -2.43 13.95
C ILE A 525 -24.67 -1.22 13.01
N GLY A 526 -25.05 -0.04 13.49
CA GLY A 526 -24.88 1.21 12.73
C GLY A 526 -25.81 1.36 11.51
N VAL A 527 -26.85 0.52 11.40
CA VAL A 527 -27.71 0.49 10.22
C VAL A 527 -28.87 1.47 10.36
N PHE A 528 -28.61 2.73 10.02
CA PHE A 528 -29.60 3.81 10.18
C PHE A 528 -30.39 4.13 8.91
N ARG A 529 -29.75 4.00 7.74
CA ARG A 529 -30.35 4.32 6.44
C ARG A 529 -31.01 3.10 5.79
N THR A 530 -30.47 1.91 6.03
CA THR A 530 -30.91 0.65 5.42
C THR A 530 -31.82 -0.13 6.35
N ARG A 531 -32.88 -0.75 5.84
CA ARG A 531 -33.78 -1.56 6.67
C ARG A 531 -33.16 -2.94 6.94
N HIS A 532 -33.28 -3.45 8.17
CA HIS A 532 -32.75 -4.78 8.56
C HIS A 532 -33.27 -5.91 7.67
N ARG A 533 -34.51 -5.84 7.16
CA ARG A 533 -35.06 -6.84 6.24
C ARG A 533 -34.26 -6.93 4.94
N VAL A 534 -33.71 -5.82 4.45
CA VAL A 534 -32.89 -5.81 3.24
C VAL A 534 -31.59 -6.53 3.52
N LEU A 535 -30.92 -6.17 4.63
CA LEU A 535 -29.67 -6.83 5.03
C LEU A 535 -29.85 -8.33 5.30
N ARG A 536 -30.95 -8.73 5.95
CA ARG A 536 -31.24 -10.15 6.21
C ARG A 536 -31.63 -10.91 4.94
N ARG A 537 -32.24 -10.24 3.96
CA ARG A 537 -32.59 -10.87 2.67
C ARG A 537 -31.35 -11.14 1.84
N ASP A 538 -30.41 -10.22 1.87
CA ASP A 538 -29.18 -10.28 1.07
C ASP A 538 -28.02 -10.92 1.89
N GLN A 539 -28.31 -11.41 3.10
CA GLN A 539 -27.37 -12.13 3.95
C GLN A 539 -27.33 -13.61 3.56
N GLU A 540 -26.14 -14.09 3.22
CA GLU A 540 -25.92 -15.48 2.82
C GLU A 540 -25.58 -16.37 4.03
N ILE A 541 -24.97 -15.82 5.08
CA ILE A 541 -24.52 -16.58 6.26
C ILE A 541 -25.63 -16.65 7.31
N LYS A 542 -25.92 -17.85 7.82
CA LYS A 542 -26.85 -18.06 8.94
C LYS A 542 -26.13 -18.40 10.22
N GLN A 543 -26.76 -18.02 11.32
CA GLN A 543 -26.32 -18.36 12.66
C GLN A 543 -26.28 -19.88 12.87
N GLY A 544 -25.22 -20.37 13.52
CA GLY A 544 -25.01 -21.77 13.85
C GLY A 544 -24.45 -22.63 12.70
N GLU A 545 -24.44 -22.10 11.47
CA GLU A 545 -23.82 -22.77 10.33
C GLU A 545 -22.29 -22.56 10.33
N PRO A 546 -21.51 -23.45 9.70
CA PRO A 546 -20.08 -23.24 9.50
C PRO A 546 -19.79 -21.88 8.83
N LEU A 547 -18.74 -21.19 9.25
CA LEU A 547 -18.40 -19.89 8.68
C LEU A 547 -17.91 -20.05 7.24
N SER A 548 -18.56 -19.39 6.28
CA SER A 548 -18.13 -19.32 4.88
C SER A 548 -17.70 -17.90 4.51
N LEU A 549 -16.55 -17.76 3.85
CA LEU A 549 -15.96 -16.47 3.47
C LEU A 549 -16.57 -15.85 2.21
N GLN A 550 -17.33 -16.60 1.41
CA GLN A 550 -17.99 -16.05 0.20
C GLN A 550 -19.25 -15.25 0.52
N GLY A 551 -19.88 -15.52 1.68
CA GLY A 551 -21.11 -14.88 2.12
C GLY A 551 -20.95 -13.73 3.12
N VAL A 552 -19.70 -13.34 3.45
CA VAL A 552 -19.35 -12.17 4.29
C VAL A 552 -19.17 -10.96 3.39
#